data_AF-A0A9D5QY96-F1
#
_entry.id   AF-A0A9D5QY96-F1
#
_cell.length_a   1.000
_cell.length_b   1.000
_cell.length_c   1.000
_cell.angle_alpha   90.00
_cell.angle_beta   90.00
_cell.angle_gamma   90.00
#
_symmetry.space_group_name_H-M   'P 1'
#
loop_
_entity.id
_entity.type
_entity.pdbx_description
1 polymer ?
#
loop_
_entity_poly.entity_id
_entity_poly.type
_entity_poly.pdbx_seq_one_letter_code
_entity_poly.pdbx_strand_id
1 'polypeptide(L)'
;MNTSFKIMLGASFLVLMSCSKSSQTETNPNTDSTVVTEETAIATVAEETANADFGQMESTARQVFALVFPQGEKADDFEGIVISKCTPSFVDALKRANDFDDGSLAWWALRTMEQEGPEEESSVISITSDGDDAVLVEYSDMGHKATTRLEFVKDGDDCKVNAATISFNGERRTVK
;
A
#
# COMPACT_ATOMS: atom_id res chain seq x y z
N MET A 1 -3.54 5.72 -53.04
CA MET A 1 -2.12 5.73 -52.66
C MET A 1 -1.96 4.72 -51.55
N ASN A 2 -1.29 3.60 -51.85
CA ASN A 2 -0.98 2.55 -50.89
C ASN A 2 0.24 2.97 -50.09
N THR A 3 0.25 2.73 -48.78
CA THR A 3 1.50 2.64 -48.03
C THR A 3 1.35 1.57 -46.97
N SER A 4 1.91 0.40 -47.31
CA SER A 4 2.07 -0.74 -46.42
C SER A 4 3.11 -0.40 -45.35
N PHE A 5 2.78 -0.67 -44.08
CA PHE A 5 3.76 -0.66 -42.99
C PHE A 5 3.99 -2.10 -42.53
N LYS A 6 5.17 -2.65 -42.85
CA LYS A 6 5.66 -3.92 -42.32
C LYS A 6 6.58 -3.59 -41.15
N ILE A 7 6.27 -4.09 -39.96
CA ILE A 7 7.21 -4.10 -38.83
C ILE A 7 7.65 -5.54 -38.62
N MET A 8 8.95 -5.74 -38.77
CA MET A 8 9.68 -6.98 -38.53
C MET A 8 10.78 -6.64 -37.54
N LEU A 9 10.62 -7.05 -36.28
CA LEU A 9 11.64 -7.05 -35.22
C LEU A 9 11.27 -8.28 -34.37
N GLY A 10 12.11 -9.29 -34.11
CA GLY A 10 13.55 -9.28 -33.95
C GLY A 10 13.84 -9.77 -32.54
N ALA A 11 13.57 -11.05 -32.25
CA ALA A 11 13.80 -11.65 -30.94
C ALA A 11 15.24 -12.19 -30.82
N SER A 12 15.99 -11.75 -29.83
CA SER A 12 17.22 -12.40 -29.37
C SER A 12 17.62 -11.92 -27.97
N PHE A 13 18.33 -12.83 -27.28
CA PHE A 13 19.05 -12.75 -26.00
C PHE A 13 18.25 -13.06 -24.72
N LEU A 14 18.80 -13.70 -23.68
CA LEU A 14 19.79 -14.80 -23.51
C LEU A 14 19.77 -15.13 -22.00
N VAL A 15 19.72 -16.43 -21.68
CA VAL A 15 20.06 -17.19 -20.44
C VAL A 15 20.57 -16.44 -19.20
N LEU A 16 20.04 -16.78 -18.01
CA LEU A 16 20.82 -17.14 -16.81
C LEU A 16 20.09 -18.21 -15.96
N MET A 17 20.62 -19.43 -15.91
CA MET A 17 20.32 -20.42 -14.86
C MET A 17 21.36 -20.26 -13.75
N SER A 18 20.91 -19.99 -12.52
CA SER A 18 21.75 -20.11 -11.33
C SER A 18 21.24 -21.28 -10.48
N CYS A 19 22.05 -22.34 -10.44
CA CYS A 19 21.87 -23.48 -9.54
C CYS A 19 22.35 -23.08 -8.14
N SER A 20 21.43 -22.96 -7.17
CA SER A 20 21.77 -22.97 -5.75
C SER A 20 22.15 -24.38 -5.32
N LYS A 21 23.41 -24.59 -4.94
CA LYS A 21 23.91 -25.84 -4.36
C LYS A 21 23.82 -25.78 -2.84
N SER A 22 23.21 -26.83 -2.29
CA SER A 22 22.97 -27.08 -0.87
C SER A 22 24.24 -27.36 -0.07
N SER A 23 24.20 -26.91 1.20
CA SER A 23 24.76 -27.48 2.43
C SER A 23 26.14 -28.13 2.45
N GLN A 24 26.96 -27.71 3.43
CA GLN A 24 27.65 -28.66 4.30
C GLN A 24 27.91 -28.07 5.69
N THR A 25 27.34 -28.78 6.67
CA THR A 25 27.65 -28.81 8.09
C THR A 25 29.08 -29.27 8.33
N GLU A 26 29.82 -28.59 9.20
CA GLU A 26 30.88 -29.20 10.00
C GLU A 26 30.84 -28.70 11.45
N THR A 27 30.59 -29.65 12.34
CA THR A 27 30.76 -29.63 13.79
C THR A 27 32.20 -29.98 14.16
N ASN A 28 32.85 -29.29 15.11
CA ASN A 28 33.47 -29.90 16.33
C ASN A 28 34.12 -28.84 17.27
N PRO A 29 34.63 -29.18 18.50
CA PRO A 29 34.10 -28.62 19.73
C PRO A 29 35.14 -27.92 20.64
N ASN A 30 34.64 -27.39 21.75
CA ASN A 30 35.33 -27.00 23.00
C ASN A 30 36.37 -25.88 22.93
N THR A 31 36.19 -24.83 23.73
CA THR A 31 36.85 -24.70 25.06
C THR A 31 36.20 -23.57 25.87
N ASP A 32 35.72 -23.95 27.04
CA ASP A 32 35.64 -23.24 28.32
C ASP A 32 36.12 -21.77 28.41
N SER A 33 35.20 -20.87 28.77
CA SER A 33 35.46 -19.80 29.76
C SER A 33 34.17 -19.13 30.19
N THR A 34 33.90 -19.24 31.49
CA THR A 34 32.82 -18.57 32.22
C THR A 34 33.20 -17.11 32.47
N VAL A 35 32.37 -16.15 32.04
CA VAL A 35 32.21 -14.84 32.72
C VAL A 35 30.75 -14.40 32.60
N VAL A 36 30.14 -14.18 33.75
CA VAL A 36 28.81 -13.62 33.98
C VAL A 36 28.80 -12.15 33.58
N THR A 37 27.82 -11.69 32.82
CA THR A 37 27.23 -10.36 33.04
C THR A 37 25.77 -10.39 32.61
N GLU A 38 24.89 -10.16 33.58
CA GLU A 38 23.48 -9.89 33.40
C GLU A 38 23.30 -8.64 32.54
N GLU A 39 22.54 -8.73 31.46
CA GLU A 39 21.87 -7.55 30.91
C GLU A 39 20.40 -7.92 30.71
N THR A 40 19.61 -7.46 31.67
CA THR A 40 18.16 -7.41 31.63
C THR A 40 17.73 -6.67 30.38
N ALA A 41 17.38 -7.41 29.33
CA ALA A 41 16.61 -6.88 28.23
C ALA A 41 15.19 -6.62 28.75
N ILE A 42 14.99 -5.39 29.18
CA ILE A 42 13.69 -4.76 29.40
C ILE A 42 12.92 -4.91 28.08
N ALA A 43 12.01 -5.88 28.02
CA ALA A 43 11.00 -5.93 26.99
C ALA A 43 10.14 -4.67 27.18
N THR A 44 10.41 -3.65 26.36
CA THR A 44 9.50 -2.55 26.14
C THR A 44 8.22 -3.16 25.59
N VAL A 45 7.25 -3.36 26.48
CA VAL A 45 5.85 -3.48 26.11
C VAL A 45 5.54 -2.18 25.39
N ALA A 46 5.50 -2.24 24.06
CA ALA A 46 4.84 -1.21 23.28
C ALA A 46 3.40 -1.20 23.79
N GLU A 47 3.09 -0.19 24.59
CA GLU A 47 1.75 0.09 25.05
C GLU A 47 0.97 0.45 23.80
N GLU A 48 0.30 -0.55 23.22
CA GLU A 48 -0.75 -0.38 22.24
C GLU A 48 -1.88 0.35 22.97
N THR A 49 -1.77 1.67 23.05
CA THR A 49 -2.89 2.53 23.42
C THR A 49 -3.94 2.28 22.36
N ALA A 50 -4.91 1.42 22.68
CA ALA A 50 -6.05 1.12 21.83
C ALA A 50 -6.77 2.44 21.55
N ASN A 51 -6.50 2.99 20.37
CA ASN A 51 -7.14 4.20 19.89
C ASN A 51 -8.62 3.88 19.66
N ALA A 52 -9.49 4.51 20.44
CA ALA A 52 -10.93 4.27 20.41
C ALA A 52 -11.54 4.49 19.03
N ASP A 53 -10.90 5.30 18.18
CA ASP A 53 -11.35 5.64 16.85
C ASP A 53 -10.75 4.74 15.76
N PHE A 54 -9.77 3.89 16.09
CA PHE A 54 -9.10 3.02 15.11
C PHE A 54 -10.09 2.11 14.38
N GLY A 55 -11.07 1.53 15.07
CA GLY A 55 -12.06 0.66 14.41
C GLY A 55 -12.87 1.39 13.33
N GLN A 56 -13.17 2.67 13.53
CA GLN A 56 -13.86 3.49 12.53
C GLN A 56 -12.92 3.88 11.39
N MET A 57 -11.69 4.30 11.71
CA MET A 57 -10.69 4.63 10.70
C MET A 57 -10.33 3.41 9.82
N GLU A 58 -10.16 2.24 10.41
CA GLU A 58 -9.92 0.98 9.71
C GLU A 58 -11.10 0.65 8.78
N SER A 59 -12.34 0.74 9.27
CA SER A 59 -13.54 0.52 8.47
C SER A 59 -13.63 1.49 7.29
N THR A 60 -13.32 2.78 7.50
CA THR A 60 -13.26 3.77 6.44
C THR A 60 -12.14 3.46 5.44
N ALA A 61 -10.95 3.09 5.90
CA ALA A 61 -9.83 2.73 5.05
C ALA A 61 -10.16 1.51 4.17
N ARG A 62 -10.83 0.48 4.72
CA ARG A 62 -11.30 -0.68 3.94
C ARG A 62 -12.27 -0.27 2.84
N GLN A 63 -13.23 0.60 3.16
CA GLN A 63 -14.20 1.10 2.18
C GLN A 63 -13.52 1.88 1.05
N VAL A 64 -12.57 2.75 1.37
CA VAL A 64 -11.79 3.50 0.35
C VAL A 64 -10.95 2.56 -0.50
N PHE A 65 -10.23 1.60 0.10
CA PHE A 65 -9.35 0.69 -0.63
C PHE A 65 -10.08 -0.41 -1.41
N ALA A 66 -11.32 -0.73 -1.06
CA ALA A 66 -12.19 -1.53 -1.91
C ALA A 66 -12.44 -0.86 -3.28
N LEU A 67 -12.24 0.45 -3.38
CA LEU A 67 -12.38 1.20 -4.64
C LEU A 67 -11.09 1.29 -5.42
N VAL A 68 -9.99 1.39 -4.70
CA VAL A 68 -8.64 1.37 -5.26
C VAL A 68 -8.36 0.00 -5.90
N PHE A 69 -8.81 -1.08 -5.23
CA PHE A 69 -8.66 -2.46 -5.67
C PHE A 69 -10.02 -3.18 -5.69
N PRO A 70 -10.89 -2.89 -6.68
CA PRO A 70 -12.21 -3.47 -6.75
C PRO A 70 -12.13 -4.99 -6.92
N GLN A 71 -12.78 -5.71 -6.01
CA GLN A 71 -12.95 -7.15 -6.08
C GLN A 71 -14.37 -7.44 -6.61
N GLY A 72 -14.48 -7.90 -7.85
CA GLY A 72 -15.78 -8.21 -8.48
C GLY A 72 -16.51 -7.00 -9.06
N GLU A 73 -17.85 -7.04 -9.08
CA GLU A 73 -18.69 -5.98 -9.63
C GLU A 73 -18.62 -4.71 -8.75
N LYS A 74 -18.46 -3.55 -9.40
CA LYS A 74 -18.46 -2.26 -8.70
C LYS A 74 -19.87 -1.98 -8.16
N ALA A 75 -19.97 -1.49 -6.92
CA ALA A 75 -21.25 -1.07 -6.38
C ALA A 75 -21.81 0.14 -7.15
N ASP A 76 -23.14 0.23 -7.27
CA ASP A 76 -23.81 1.27 -8.07
C ASP A 76 -23.58 2.70 -7.56
N ASP A 77 -23.25 2.88 -6.26
CA ASP A 77 -22.99 4.18 -5.61
C ASP A 77 -21.54 4.32 -5.08
N PHE A 78 -20.59 3.75 -5.81
CA PHE A 78 -19.18 3.69 -5.42
C PHE A 78 -18.57 5.07 -5.12
N GLU A 79 -18.94 6.08 -5.91
CA GLU A 79 -18.42 7.45 -5.78
C GLU A 79 -19.05 8.19 -4.59
N GLY A 80 -20.35 7.98 -4.34
CA GLY A 80 -21.05 8.53 -3.18
C GLY A 80 -20.45 8.06 -1.87
N ILE A 81 -20.00 6.79 -1.82
CA ILE A 81 -19.30 6.24 -0.64
C ILE A 81 -18.07 7.08 -0.30
N VAL A 82 -17.20 7.42 -1.25
CA VAL A 82 -15.99 8.22 -0.94
C VAL A 82 -16.33 9.63 -0.55
N ILE A 83 -17.26 10.26 -1.26
CA ILE A 83 -17.66 11.63 -0.92
C ILE A 83 -18.15 11.69 0.53
N SER A 84 -18.77 10.61 1.04
CA SER A 84 -19.16 10.50 2.45
C SER A 84 -18.00 10.22 3.41
N LYS A 85 -16.95 9.52 2.97
CA LYS A 85 -15.83 9.04 3.78
C LYS A 85 -14.58 9.90 3.74
N CYS A 86 -14.54 10.89 2.86
CA CYS A 86 -13.41 11.78 2.66
C CYS A 86 -13.82 13.22 2.94
N THR A 87 -12.84 14.03 3.33
CA THR A 87 -13.02 15.48 3.41
C THR A 87 -13.23 16.07 2.01
N PRO A 88 -13.96 17.19 1.87
CA PRO A 88 -14.13 17.84 0.58
C PRO A 88 -12.80 18.21 -0.09
N SER A 89 -11.81 18.67 0.67
CA SER A 89 -10.47 19.00 0.16
C SER A 89 -9.76 17.78 -0.44
N PHE A 90 -9.83 16.64 0.23
CA PHE A 90 -9.24 15.41 -0.27
C PHE A 90 -9.95 14.91 -1.54
N VAL A 91 -11.28 14.98 -1.58
CA VAL A 91 -12.07 14.68 -2.78
C VAL A 91 -11.65 15.60 -3.94
N ASP A 92 -11.50 16.90 -3.70
CA ASP A 92 -11.06 17.86 -4.72
C ASP A 92 -9.62 17.61 -5.16
N ALA A 93 -8.76 17.10 -4.29
CA ALA A 93 -7.41 16.67 -4.67
C ALA A 93 -7.45 15.45 -5.62
N LEU A 94 -8.32 14.48 -5.37
CA LEU A 94 -8.53 13.33 -6.25
C LEU A 94 -9.14 13.74 -7.60
N LYS A 95 -10.05 14.73 -7.63
CA LYS A 95 -10.58 15.30 -8.89
C LYS A 95 -9.48 15.98 -9.69
N ARG A 96 -8.63 16.78 -9.04
CA ARG A 96 -7.52 17.48 -9.72
C ARG A 96 -6.44 16.54 -10.24
N ALA A 97 -6.27 15.38 -9.60
CA ALA A 97 -5.35 14.34 -10.06
C ALA A 97 -5.94 13.50 -11.21
N ASN A 98 -7.21 13.69 -11.54
CA ASN A 98 -7.84 13.04 -12.68
C ASN A 98 -7.58 13.87 -13.95
N ASP A 99 -6.84 13.28 -14.89
CA ASP A 99 -6.53 13.90 -16.17
C ASP A 99 -7.69 13.80 -17.17
N PHE A 100 -8.77 13.08 -16.83
CA PHE A 100 -9.98 12.98 -17.64
C PHE A 100 -10.99 14.09 -17.27
N ASP A 101 -11.54 14.77 -18.27
CA ASP A 101 -12.59 15.80 -18.10
C ASP A 101 -13.98 15.17 -17.97
N ASP A 102 -14.12 14.16 -17.11
CA ASP A 102 -15.36 13.44 -16.85
C ASP A 102 -15.91 13.65 -15.43
N GLY A 103 -15.17 14.42 -14.61
CA GLY A 103 -15.54 14.72 -13.22
C GLY A 103 -15.34 13.57 -12.24
N SER A 104 -14.79 12.43 -12.70
CA SER A 104 -14.51 11.28 -11.84
C SER A 104 -13.28 11.49 -10.96
N LEU A 105 -13.05 10.57 -10.04
CA LEU A 105 -11.99 10.65 -9.04
C LEU A 105 -10.80 9.75 -9.43
N ALA A 106 -9.58 10.28 -9.32
CA ALA A 106 -8.35 9.55 -9.60
C ALA A 106 -7.98 8.58 -8.48
N TRP A 107 -8.72 7.48 -8.32
CA TRP A 107 -8.46 6.45 -7.29
C TRP A 107 -7.05 5.85 -7.39
N TRP A 108 -6.52 5.76 -8.61
CA TRP A 108 -5.15 5.31 -8.87
C TRP A 108 -4.09 6.22 -8.24
N ALA A 109 -4.42 7.45 -7.85
CA ALA A 109 -3.51 8.32 -7.11
C ALA A 109 -3.15 7.76 -5.71
N LEU A 110 -3.91 6.78 -5.20
CA LEU A 110 -3.68 6.10 -3.93
C LEU A 110 -2.86 4.79 -4.06
N ARG A 111 -2.57 4.37 -5.30
CA ARG A 111 -1.77 3.20 -5.67
C ARG A 111 -0.29 3.55 -5.80
N THR A 112 0.53 2.56 -6.16
CA THR A 112 1.90 2.82 -6.62
C THR A 112 1.89 3.73 -7.86
N MET A 113 3.06 4.24 -8.22
CA MET A 113 3.24 5.02 -9.45
C MET A 113 3.42 4.12 -10.68
N GLU A 114 3.41 2.80 -10.49
CA GLU A 114 3.58 1.82 -11.55
C GLU A 114 2.26 1.55 -12.26
N GLN A 115 2.33 1.43 -13.58
CA GLN A 115 1.18 1.08 -14.42
C GLN A 115 1.02 -0.43 -14.62
N GLU A 116 2.11 -1.17 -14.44
CA GLU A 116 2.20 -2.60 -14.70
C GLU A 116 3.01 -3.28 -13.59
N GLY A 117 2.81 -4.58 -13.41
CA GLY A 117 3.56 -5.35 -12.43
C GLY A 117 3.66 -6.83 -12.78
N PRO A 118 4.41 -7.60 -11.98
CA PRO A 118 4.60 -9.03 -12.20
C PRO A 118 3.31 -9.86 -12.03
N GLU A 119 2.27 -9.30 -11.43
CA GLU A 119 0.98 -9.96 -11.19
C GLU A 119 -0.18 -9.10 -11.70
N GLU A 120 -1.29 -9.73 -12.12
CA GLU A 120 -2.49 -8.99 -12.56
C GLU A 120 -3.31 -8.45 -11.38
N GLU A 121 -3.31 -9.18 -10.27
CA GLU A 121 -4.17 -8.90 -9.13
C GLU A 121 -3.55 -7.88 -8.17
N SER A 122 -4.41 -7.07 -7.56
CA SER A 122 -4.05 -6.14 -6.49
C SER A 122 -4.94 -6.39 -5.29
N SER A 123 -4.39 -6.25 -4.08
CA SER A 123 -5.11 -6.56 -2.84
C SER A 123 -4.54 -5.81 -1.64
N VAL A 124 -5.43 -5.50 -0.69
CA VAL A 124 -5.02 -5.05 0.64
C VAL A 124 -4.47 -6.23 1.43
N ILE A 125 -3.29 -6.06 2.01
CA ILE A 125 -2.61 -7.06 2.85
C ILE A 125 -2.99 -6.84 4.32
N SER A 126 -2.85 -5.60 4.80
CA SER A 126 -3.09 -5.26 6.19
C SER A 126 -3.53 -3.80 6.34
N ILE A 127 -4.22 -3.50 7.44
CA ILE A 127 -4.48 -2.13 7.90
C ILE A 127 -4.16 -2.09 9.38
N THR A 128 -3.30 -1.17 9.77
CA THR A 128 -2.80 -1.04 11.15
C THR A 128 -2.89 0.41 11.61
N SER A 129 -2.96 0.64 12.92
CA SER A 129 -2.91 2.00 13.46
C SER A 129 -1.50 2.59 13.26
N ASP A 130 -1.43 3.87 12.90
CA ASP A 130 -0.18 4.63 12.75
C ASP A 130 -0.29 5.98 13.48
N GLY A 131 -0.69 5.91 14.75
CA GLY A 131 -0.99 7.05 15.62
C GLY A 131 -2.48 7.30 15.82
N ASP A 132 -2.78 8.43 16.47
CA ASP A 132 -4.15 8.77 16.91
C ASP A 132 -5.11 9.09 15.75
N ASP A 133 -4.60 9.72 14.68
CA ASP A 133 -5.43 10.17 13.55
C ASP A 133 -4.96 9.57 12.22
N ALA A 134 -4.40 8.35 12.26
CA ALA A 134 -3.87 7.72 11.07
C ALA A 134 -3.89 6.20 11.10
N VAL A 135 -3.97 5.63 9.89
CA VAL A 135 -3.77 4.20 9.64
C VAL A 135 -2.78 3.99 8.52
N LEU A 136 -2.03 2.89 8.60
CA LEU A 136 -1.17 2.42 7.54
C LEU A 136 -1.85 1.27 6.81
N VAL A 137 -2.11 1.45 5.52
CA VAL A 137 -2.63 0.41 4.62
C VAL A 137 -1.46 -0.21 3.88
N GLU A 138 -1.20 -1.49 4.10
CA GLU A 138 -0.25 -2.27 3.31
C GLU A 138 -0.98 -3.03 2.21
N TYR A 139 -0.44 -3.04 1.00
CA TYR A 139 -1.08 -3.69 -0.14
C TYR A 139 -0.07 -4.23 -1.16
N SER A 140 -0.55 -5.16 -1.98
CA SER A 140 0.09 -5.57 -3.23
C SER A 140 -0.64 -4.89 -4.38
N ASP A 141 0.10 -4.17 -5.21
CA ASP A 141 -0.38 -3.47 -6.40
C ASP A 141 0.25 -4.11 -7.63
N MET A 142 -0.47 -5.01 -8.29
CA MET A 142 0.03 -5.81 -9.41
C MET A 142 1.32 -6.59 -9.05
N GLY A 143 1.44 -7.03 -7.79
CA GLY A 143 2.62 -7.72 -7.26
C GLY A 143 3.68 -6.80 -6.66
N HIS A 144 3.52 -5.47 -6.73
CA HIS A 144 4.39 -4.51 -6.05
C HIS A 144 3.90 -4.24 -4.63
N LYS A 145 4.75 -4.45 -3.64
CA LYS A 145 4.41 -4.14 -2.24
C LYS A 145 4.60 -2.66 -1.97
N ALA A 146 3.57 -2.02 -1.45
CA ALA A 146 3.60 -0.61 -1.07
C ALA A 146 2.75 -0.35 0.16
N THR A 147 2.88 0.86 0.69
CA THR A 147 2.06 1.34 1.80
C THR A 147 1.44 2.68 1.48
N THR A 148 0.24 2.91 2.01
CA THR A 148 -0.41 4.21 2.00
C THR A 148 -0.79 4.54 3.44
N ARG A 149 -0.22 5.61 3.96
CA ARG A 149 -0.63 6.21 5.23
C ARG A 149 -1.84 7.11 4.97
N LEU A 150 -2.99 6.79 5.56
CA LEU A 150 -4.16 7.66 5.54
C LEU A 150 -4.21 8.48 6.82
N GLU A 151 -4.37 9.78 6.68
CA GLU A 151 -4.61 10.72 7.77
C GLU A 151 -6.09 11.05 7.82
N PHE A 152 -6.64 11.06 9.04
CA PHE A 152 -8.05 11.30 9.30
C PHE A 152 -8.26 12.62 10.02
N VAL A 153 -9.46 13.14 9.90
CA VAL A 153 -9.99 14.21 10.75
C VAL A 153 -11.36 13.80 11.27
N LYS A 154 -11.66 14.20 12.50
CA LYS A 154 -13.02 14.08 13.05
C LYS A 154 -13.96 15.08 12.40
N ASP A 155 -15.11 14.60 11.96
CA ASP A 155 -16.24 15.37 11.46
C ASP A 155 -17.51 14.89 12.17
N GLY A 156 -17.84 15.52 13.29
CA GLY A 156 -18.87 15.02 14.21
C GLY A 156 -18.45 13.69 14.86
N ASP A 157 -19.28 12.67 14.69
CA ASP A 157 -19.03 11.30 15.16
C ASP A 157 -18.31 10.44 14.11
N ASP A 158 -17.97 10.99 12.94
CA ASP A 158 -17.30 10.30 11.85
C ASP A 158 -15.81 10.65 11.73
N CYS A 159 -15.01 9.68 11.29
CA CYS A 159 -13.63 9.89 10.86
C CYS A 159 -13.56 9.94 9.32
N LYS A 160 -13.09 11.06 8.77
CA LYS A 160 -12.96 11.27 7.32
C LYS A 160 -11.50 11.31 6.89
N VAL A 161 -11.20 10.70 5.75
CA VAL A 161 -9.86 10.77 5.14
C VAL A 161 -9.58 12.20 4.69
N ASN A 162 -8.46 12.74 5.15
CA ASN A 162 -8.03 14.10 4.90
C ASN A 162 -6.78 14.17 4.02
N ALA A 163 -5.90 13.18 4.13
CA ALA A 163 -4.72 13.06 3.29
C ALA A 163 -4.31 11.61 3.13
N ALA A 164 -3.56 11.33 2.07
CA ALA A 164 -2.95 10.03 1.83
C ALA A 164 -1.50 10.22 1.42
N THR A 165 -0.59 9.48 2.05
CA THR A 165 0.83 9.45 1.69
C THR A 165 1.22 8.04 1.28
N ILE A 166 1.49 7.87 -0.01
CA ILE A 166 1.91 6.63 -0.64
C ILE A 166 3.43 6.52 -0.48
N SER A 167 3.93 5.37 -0.04
CA SER A 167 5.36 5.04 0.03
C SER A 167 5.65 3.79 -0.79
N PHE A 168 6.56 3.91 -1.76
CA PHE A 168 6.97 2.81 -2.63
C PHE A 168 8.43 3.02 -3.08
N ASN A 169 9.28 2.00 -2.98
CA ASN A 169 10.70 2.05 -3.39
C ASN A 169 11.51 3.26 -2.85
N GLY A 170 11.18 3.75 -1.67
CA GLY A 170 11.82 4.93 -1.07
C GLY A 170 11.29 6.28 -1.56
N GLU A 171 10.39 6.27 -2.55
CA GLU A 171 9.65 7.45 -2.99
C GLU A 171 8.39 7.65 -2.16
N ARG A 172 7.96 8.92 -2.08
CA ARG A 172 6.72 9.32 -1.40
C ARG A 172 5.90 10.30 -2.23
N ARG A 173 4.59 10.06 -2.31
CA ARG A 173 3.61 10.98 -2.90
C ARG A 173 2.48 11.24 -1.92
N THR A 174 2.11 12.50 -1.76
CA THR A 174 1.00 12.91 -0.90
C THR A 174 -0.14 13.49 -1.72
N VAL A 175 -1.37 13.08 -1.40
CA VAL A 175 -2.64 13.62 -1.91
C VAL A 175 -3.34 14.34 -0.77
N LYS A 176 -3.66 15.63 -0.94
CA LYS A 176 -4.30 16.50 0.06
C LYS A 176 -5.00 17.70 -0.59
#